data_AF-A0A1I6AK91-F1
#
_entry.id   AF-A0A1I6AK91-F1
#
_cell.length_a   1.000
_cell.length_b   1.000
_cell.length_c   1.000
_cell.angle_alpha   90.00
_cell.angle_beta   90.00
_cell.angle_gamma   90.00
#
_symmetry.space_group_name_H-M   'P 1'
#
loop_
_entity.id
_entity.type
_entity.pdbx_description
1 polymer ?
#
loop_
_entity_poly.entity_id
_entity_poly.type
_entity_poly.pdbx_seq_one_letter_code
_entity_poly.pdbx_strand_id
1 'polypeptide(L)'
;MAFESVRGLAYAAKAWCGSEDELKDYVFNELEGFNLVNNRYNPLGNRELDDIARSISRWTWRYFTSPGAEVDRGVCRREGLMPHIASKKTKQAIGGTYGAKKNAQNKLDRIKAVRKKMLERGDEVTVSALAREVHMSRNTVRKHLQTLDDDPNHRPTAECKEHLNRQRPEDRELRKTVSIRKRPLENPCGRTASTLSETNSSARHPMWDSIDKEESDSDDELMDYEYLDPDSQDKISEKLSRMYYDINDAYDSPDRKYHLE
;
A
#
# COMPACT_ATOMS: atom_id res chain seq x y z
N MET A 1 -17.55 -15.43 -12.22
CA MET A 1 -17.93 -14.02 -12.47
C MET A 1 -18.95 -13.48 -11.48
N ALA A 2 -20.02 -14.24 -11.13
CA ALA A 2 -21.09 -13.78 -10.22
C ALA A 2 -20.59 -13.15 -8.90
N PHE A 3 -19.58 -13.72 -8.25
CA PHE A 3 -18.99 -13.18 -7.02
C PHE A 3 -18.51 -11.72 -7.18
N GLU A 4 -17.77 -11.44 -8.25
CA GLU A 4 -17.17 -10.12 -8.50
C GLU A 4 -18.23 -9.07 -8.85
N SER A 5 -19.27 -9.47 -9.58
CA SER A 5 -20.38 -8.59 -9.95
C SER A 5 -21.21 -8.16 -8.74
N VAL A 6 -21.57 -9.11 -7.86
CA VAL A 6 -22.51 -8.84 -6.77
C VAL A 6 -21.83 -8.29 -5.52
N ARG A 7 -20.54 -8.56 -5.27
CA ARG A 7 -19.86 -8.02 -4.07
C ARG A 7 -19.85 -6.48 -4.01
N GLY A 8 -19.84 -5.80 -5.16
CA GLY A 8 -19.92 -4.34 -5.22
C GLY A 8 -21.27 -3.81 -4.71
N LEU A 9 -22.36 -4.52 -5.05
CA LEU A 9 -23.71 -4.21 -4.55
C LEU A 9 -23.81 -4.45 -3.04
N ALA A 10 -23.20 -5.54 -2.54
CA ALA A 10 -23.15 -5.84 -1.11
C ALA A 10 -22.47 -4.72 -0.30
N TYR A 11 -21.43 -4.09 -0.84
CA TYR A 11 -20.73 -2.98 -0.19
C TYR A 11 -21.62 -1.75 -0.03
N ALA A 12 -22.42 -1.43 -1.04
CA ALA A 12 -23.43 -0.38 -0.94
C ALA A 12 -24.50 -0.79 0.08
N ALA A 13 -24.97 -2.04 0.00
CA ALA A 13 -26.08 -2.54 0.79
C ALA A 13 -25.86 -2.65 2.29
N LYS A 14 -24.61 -2.86 2.71
CA LYS A 14 -24.26 -2.90 4.13
C LYS A 14 -24.76 -1.68 4.91
N ALA A 15 -24.86 -0.50 4.30
CA ALA A 15 -25.26 0.72 4.99
C ALA A 15 -26.72 0.73 5.47
N TRP A 16 -27.60 -0.05 4.84
CA TRP A 16 -29.02 -0.11 5.17
C TRP A 16 -29.48 -1.46 5.75
N CYS A 17 -28.66 -2.51 5.65
CA CYS A 17 -28.94 -3.77 6.34
C CYS A 17 -28.65 -3.66 7.86
N GLY A 18 -29.59 -4.12 8.69
CA GLY A 18 -29.46 -4.18 10.14
C GLY A 18 -28.70 -5.40 10.65
N SER A 19 -28.52 -6.45 9.83
CA SER A 19 -27.82 -7.68 10.22
C SER A 19 -27.02 -8.34 9.08
N GLU A 20 -26.11 -9.26 9.42
CA GLU A 20 -25.36 -10.09 8.45
C GLU A 20 -26.31 -10.96 7.62
N ASP A 21 -27.36 -11.51 8.26
CA ASP A 21 -28.34 -12.37 7.61
C ASP A 21 -29.19 -11.57 6.60
N GLU A 22 -29.61 -10.35 6.95
CA GLU A 22 -30.34 -9.47 6.02
C GLU A 22 -29.49 -9.09 4.80
N LEU A 23 -28.19 -8.83 5.00
CA LEU A 23 -27.26 -8.59 3.90
C LEU A 23 -27.06 -9.84 3.04
N LYS A 24 -27.03 -11.03 3.65
CA LYS A 24 -26.91 -12.30 2.94
C LYS A 24 -28.13 -12.54 2.05
N ASP A 25 -29.34 -12.35 2.57
CA ASP A 25 -30.58 -12.53 1.81
C ASP A 25 -30.66 -11.57 0.62
N TYR A 26 -30.27 -10.30 0.83
CA TYR A 26 -30.13 -9.33 -0.26
C TYR A 26 -29.16 -9.82 -1.34
N VAL A 27 -27.94 -10.23 -0.95
CA VAL A 27 -26.92 -10.71 -1.88
C VAL A 27 -27.38 -11.98 -2.62
N PHE A 28 -28.10 -12.87 -1.96
CA PHE A 28 -28.64 -14.08 -2.58
C PHE A 28 -29.64 -13.75 -3.69
N ASN A 29 -30.57 -12.82 -3.45
CA ASN A 29 -31.55 -12.39 -4.45
C ASN A 29 -30.88 -11.76 -5.68
N GLU A 30 -29.85 -10.94 -5.47
CA GLU A 30 -29.06 -10.34 -6.56
C GLU A 30 -28.28 -11.40 -7.35
N LEU A 31 -27.74 -12.41 -6.67
CA LEU A 31 -27.06 -13.54 -7.31
C LEU A 31 -28.02 -14.39 -8.14
N GLU A 32 -29.24 -14.64 -7.66
CA GLU A 32 -30.27 -15.37 -8.41
C GLU A 32 -30.64 -14.63 -9.70
N GLY A 33 -30.90 -13.32 -9.61
CA GLY A 33 -31.16 -12.47 -10.77
C GLY A 33 -29.98 -12.46 -11.76
N PHE A 34 -28.75 -12.32 -11.26
CA PHE A 34 -27.55 -12.36 -12.09
C PHE A 34 -27.37 -13.72 -12.78
N ASN A 35 -27.62 -14.82 -12.06
CA ASN A 35 -27.48 -16.20 -12.54
C ASN A 35 -28.45 -16.49 -13.68
N LEU A 36 -29.72 -16.10 -13.53
CA LEU A 36 -30.75 -16.26 -14.56
C LEU A 36 -30.42 -15.50 -15.85
N VAL A 37 -29.81 -14.32 -15.74
CA VAL A 37 -29.51 -13.49 -16.91
C VAL A 37 -28.21 -13.91 -17.60
N ASN A 38 -27.16 -14.20 -16.83
CA ASN A 38 -25.80 -14.35 -17.36
C ASN A 38 -25.34 -15.80 -17.53
N ASN A 39 -25.95 -16.75 -16.81
CA ASN A 39 -25.61 -18.17 -16.88
C ASN A 39 -26.76 -19.01 -17.46
N ARG A 40 -27.48 -18.47 -18.47
CA ARG A 40 -28.70 -19.10 -19.03
C ARG A 40 -28.51 -20.55 -19.44
N TYR A 41 -27.36 -20.90 -20.02
CA TYR A 41 -27.07 -22.24 -20.52
C TYR A 41 -26.58 -23.22 -19.45
N ASN A 42 -26.12 -22.71 -18.31
CA ASN A 42 -25.63 -23.53 -17.21
C ASN A 42 -25.78 -22.76 -15.89
N PRO A 43 -27.01 -22.63 -15.36
CA PRO A 43 -27.26 -21.86 -14.15
C PRO A 43 -26.61 -22.55 -12.95
N LEU A 44 -25.97 -21.76 -12.10
CA LEU A 44 -25.44 -22.24 -10.82
C LEU A 44 -26.58 -22.75 -9.94
N GLY A 45 -26.32 -23.84 -9.21
CA GLY A 45 -27.30 -24.40 -8.29
C GLY A 45 -27.51 -23.54 -7.05
N ASN A 46 -28.69 -23.62 -6.42
CA ASN A 46 -29.03 -22.82 -5.23
C ASN A 46 -28.01 -22.94 -4.09
N ARG A 47 -27.40 -24.11 -3.91
CA ARG A 47 -26.35 -24.32 -2.91
C ARG A 47 -25.10 -23.50 -3.19
N GLU A 48 -24.67 -23.43 -4.45
CA GLU A 48 -23.50 -22.63 -4.84
C GLU A 48 -23.78 -21.14 -4.70
N LEU A 49 -25.00 -20.70 -5.07
CA LEU A 49 -25.44 -19.33 -4.84
C LEU A 49 -25.45 -18.97 -3.35
N ASP A 50 -25.92 -19.87 -2.49
CA ASP A 50 -25.91 -19.67 -1.03
C ASP A 50 -24.50 -19.58 -0.45
N ASP A 51 -23.59 -20.44 -0.91
CA ASP A 51 -22.18 -20.42 -0.50
C ASP A 51 -21.49 -19.10 -0.92
N ILE A 52 -21.77 -18.62 -2.13
CA ILE A 52 -21.27 -17.32 -2.62
C ILE A 52 -21.87 -16.17 -1.78
N ALA A 53 -23.19 -16.17 -1.56
CA ALA A 53 -23.87 -15.14 -0.79
C ALA A 53 -23.34 -15.05 0.65
N ARG A 54 -23.14 -16.22 1.30
CA ARG A 54 -22.56 -16.33 2.64
C ARG A 54 -21.13 -15.83 2.69
N SER A 55 -20.32 -16.12 1.68
CA SER A 55 -18.93 -15.65 1.59
C SER A 55 -18.86 -14.11 1.49
N ILE A 56 -19.65 -13.53 0.59
CA ILE A 56 -19.70 -12.07 0.36
C ILE A 56 -20.22 -11.34 1.60
N SER A 57 -21.38 -11.77 2.12
CA SER A 57 -22.03 -11.14 3.28
C SER A 57 -21.13 -11.18 4.52
N ARG A 58 -20.57 -12.34 4.86
CA ARG A 58 -19.67 -12.50 6.01
C ARG A 58 -18.43 -11.62 5.92
N TRP A 59 -17.78 -11.58 4.75
CA TRP A 59 -16.60 -10.72 4.58
C TRP A 59 -16.98 -9.25 4.66
N THR A 60 -18.06 -8.87 3.98
CA THR A 60 -18.56 -7.48 3.95
C THR A 60 -18.94 -7.02 5.36
N TRP A 61 -19.68 -7.84 6.11
CA TRP A 61 -20.10 -7.52 7.46
C TRP A 61 -18.92 -7.31 8.41
N ARG A 62 -17.93 -8.21 8.37
CA ARG A 62 -16.78 -8.19 9.29
C ARG A 62 -15.71 -7.17 8.92
N TYR A 63 -15.43 -6.99 7.63
CA TYR A 63 -14.22 -6.28 7.19
C TYR A 63 -14.50 -5.05 6.33
N PHE A 64 -15.65 -4.98 5.64
CA PHE A 64 -15.94 -3.83 4.80
C PHE A 64 -16.30 -2.62 5.66
N THR A 65 -15.54 -1.54 5.51
CA THR A 65 -15.78 -0.28 6.23
C THR A 65 -16.09 0.79 5.20
N SER A 66 -17.34 1.25 5.17
CA SER A 66 -17.80 2.24 4.20
C SER A 66 -16.89 3.50 4.22
N PRO A 67 -16.60 4.12 3.07
CA PRO A 67 -16.03 5.46 3.00
C PRO A 67 -16.93 6.50 3.65
N GLY A 68 -16.81 6.63 4.97
CA GLY A 68 -17.64 7.48 5.81
C GLY A 68 -17.71 6.95 7.24
N ALA A 69 -17.62 5.63 7.40
CA ALA A 69 -17.53 5.00 8.72
C ALA A 69 -16.32 5.55 9.48
N GLU A 70 -16.51 5.76 10.78
CA GLU A 70 -15.56 6.25 11.77
C GLU A 70 -14.45 5.22 12.06
N VAL A 71 -13.92 4.61 11.00
CA VAL A 71 -12.84 3.67 11.09
C VAL A 71 -11.54 4.45 10.98
N ASP A 72 -10.65 4.25 11.93
CA ASP A 72 -9.31 4.82 11.96
C ASP A 72 -8.54 4.38 10.69
N ARG A 73 -8.49 5.23 9.68
CA ARG A 73 -7.75 4.99 8.42
C ARG A 73 -6.27 5.32 8.55
N GLY A 74 -5.74 5.17 9.77
CA GLY A 74 -4.35 5.39 10.09
C GLY A 74 -4.02 6.84 10.40
N VAL A 75 -2.76 7.03 10.80
CA VAL A 75 -2.23 8.28 11.36
C VAL A 75 -2.48 9.49 10.45
N CYS A 76 -2.43 9.33 9.12
CA CYS A 76 -2.65 10.44 8.19
C CYS A 76 -4.10 10.97 8.18
N ARG A 77 -5.11 10.14 8.47
CA ARG A 77 -6.50 10.59 8.64
C ARG A 77 -6.67 11.29 9.99
N ARG A 78 -6.11 10.73 11.06
CA ARG A 78 -6.16 11.32 12.42
C ARG A 78 -5.53 12.71 12.49
N GLU A 79 -4.45 12.92 11.76
CA GLU A 79 -3.73 14.20 11.69
C GLU A 79 -4.36 15.17 10.68
N GLY A 80 -5.52 14.83 10.07
CA GLY A 80 -6.19 15.68 9.09
C GLY A 80 -5.41 15.92 7.79
N LEU A 81 -4.41 15.09 7.50
CA LEU A 81 -3.47 15.32 6.39
C LEU A 81 -4.00 14.84 5.04
N MET A 82 -5.07 14.04 5.01
CA MET A 82 -5.62 13.49 3.78
C MET A 82 -6.86 14.25 3.32
N PRO A 83 -6.79 14.97 2.19
CA PRO A 83 -7.98 15.55 1.58
C PRO A 83 -8.95 14.43 1.16
N HIS A 84 -10.24 14.62 1.43
CA HIS A 84 -11.29 13.65 1.10
C HIS A 84 -11.26 13.29 -0.40
N ILE A 85 -11.08 14.29 -1.26
CA ILE A 85 -11.09 14.21 -2.73
C ILE A 85 -9.66 14.11 -3.32
N ALA A 86 -8.67 13.65 -2.55
CA ALA A 86 -7.34 13.42 -3.11
C ALA A 86 -7.26 12.10 -3.88
N SER A 87 -6.56 12.11 -5.02
CA SER A 87 -6.22 10.91 -5.79
C SER A 87 -5.41 9.92 -4.95
N LYS A 88 -5.42 8.62 -5.31
CA LYS A 88 -4.62 7.58 -4.65
C LYS A 88 -3.12 7.95 -4.63
N LYS A 89 -2.60 8.49 -5.74
CA LYS A 89 -1.21 8.94 -5.87
C LYS A 89 -0.87 10.06 -4.88
N THR A 90 -1.76 11.06 -4.76
CA THR A 90 -1.60 12.16 -3.80
C THR A 90 -1.60 11.65 -2.35
N LYS A 91 -2.52 10.74 -2.03
CA LYS A 91 -2.62 10.13 -0.69
C LYS A 91 -1.34 9.35 -0.32
N GLN A 92 -0.78 8.59 -1.26
CA GLN A 92 0.49 7.89 -1.06
C GLN A 92 1.67 8.86 -0.87
N ALA A 93 1.73 9.94 -1.64
CA ALA A 93 2.78 10.97 -1.51
C ALA A 93 2.74 11.68 -0.15
N ILE A 94 1.54 12.03 0.33
CA ILE A 94 1.33 12.63 1.66
C ILE A 94 1.79 11.65 2.75
N GLY A 95 1.34 10.39 2.68
CA GLY A 95 1.73 9.36 3.64
C GLY A 95 3.25 9.12 3.68
N GLY A 96 3.89 9.08 2.52
CA GLY A 96 5.34 8.94 2.41
C GLY A 96 6.10 10.11 3.03
N THR A 97 5.68 11.34 2.73
CA THR A 97 6.27 12.57 3.29
C THR A 97 6.12 12.63 4.81
N TYR A 98 4.91 12.34 5.33
CA TYR A 98 4.66 12.31 6.77
C TYR A 98 5.50 11.24 7.48
N GLY A 99 5.53 10.01 6.93
CA GLY A 99 6.34 8.92 7.48
C GLY A 99 7.83 9.26 7.51
N ALA A 100 8.36 9.85 6.44
CA ALA A 100 9.74 10.31 6.39
C ALA A 100 10.02 11.40 7.44
N LYS A 101 9.12 12.38 7.59
CA LYS A 101 9.24 13.46 8.58
C LYS A 101 9.23 12.90 10.00
N LYS A 102 8.27 12.02 10.34
CA LYS A 102 8.17 11.40 11.66
C LYS A 102 9.39 10.53 11.99
N ASN A 103 9.88 9.76 11.01
CA ASN A 103 11.10 8.97 11.18
C ASN A 103 12.34 9.85 11.40
N ALA A 104 12.45 10.99 10.70
CA ALA A 104 13.52 11.94 10.91
C ALA A 104 13.45 12.57 12.32
N GLN A 105 12.25 12.95 12.76
CA GLN A 105 12.02 13.50 14.10
C GLN A 105 12.38 12.49 15.19
N ASN A 106 11.91 11.24 15.09
CA ASN A 106 12.23 10.18 16.05
C ASN A 106 13.74 9.94 16.18
N LYS A 107 14.48 10.00 15.06
CA LYS A 107 15.95 9.87 15.08
C LYS A 107 16.60 11.05 15.80
N LEU A 108 16.13 12.26 15.52
CA LEU A 108 16.61 13.48 16.13
C LEU A 108 16.34 13.47 17.65
N ASP A 109 15.15 13.06 18.08
CA ASP A 109 14.79 12.96 19.50
C ASP A 109 15.64 11.91 20.23
N ARG A 110 15.92 10.77 19.60
CA ARG A 110 16.86 9.78 20.14
C ARG A 110 18.27 10.35 20.32
N ILE A 111 18.77 11.08 19.33
CA ILE A 111 20.09 11.73 19.41
C ILE A 111 20.09 12.78 20.53
N LYS A 112 19.05 13.61 20.65
CA LYS A 112 18.90 14.60 21.73
C LYS A 112 18.91 13.93 23.11
N ALA A 113 18.13 12.87 23.28
CA ALA A 113 18.02 12.15 24.55
C ALA A 113 19.37 11.55 24.97
N VAL A 114 20.11 10.95 24.04
CA VAL A 114 21.43 10.38 24.33
C VAL A 114 22.48 11.46 24.59
N ARG A 115 22.49 12.53 23.78
CA ARG A 115 23.37 13.70 24.00
C ARG A 115 23.18 14.28 25.40
N LYS A 116 21.93 14.44 25.83
CA LYS A 116 21.61 14.91 27.19
C LYS A 116 22.19 14.00 28.27
N LYS A 117 21.99 12.67 28.15
CA LYS A 117 22.53 11.69 29.09
C LYS A 117 24.07 11.69 29.16
N MET A 118 24.74 11.88 28.03
CA MET A 118 26.21 11.98 28.01
C MET A 118 26.71 13.25 28.71
N LEU A 119 26.04 14.39 28.48
CA LEU A 119 26.35 15.64 29.17
C LEU A 119 26.12 15.53 30.68
N GLU A 120 25.04 14.88 31.12
CA GLU A 120 24.75 14.63 32.54
C GLU A 120 25.80 13.74 33.23
N ARG A 121 26.46 12.84 32.47
CA ARG A 121 27.58 12.02 32.98
C ARG A 121 28.92 12.75 32.97
N GLY A 122 29.01 13.91 32.31
CA GLY A 122 30.27 14.61 32.07
C GLY A 122 31.14 14.00 30.95
N ASP A 123 30.56 13.13 30.11
CA ASP A 123 31.27 12.51 28.99
C ASP A 123 31.47 13.50 27.84
N GLU A 124 32.61 13.40 27.15
CA GLU A 124 32.86 14.20 25.94
C GLU A 124 31.92 13.77 24.79
N VAL A 125 31.12 14.72 24.30
CA VAL A 125 30.15 14.49 23.23
C VAL A 125 30.85 14.50 21.87
N THR A 126 31.41 13.35 21.47
CA THR A 126 31.94 13.15 20.12
C THR A 126 30.94 12.44 19.21
N VAL A 127 30.99 12.73 17.90
CA VAL A 127 30.09 12.09 16.90
C VAL A 127 30.24 10.56 16.90
N SER A 128 31.45 10.05 17.14
CA SER A 128 31.70 8.61 17.21
C SER A 128 31.09 7.97 18.45
N ALA A 129 31.18 8.63 19.61
CA ALA A 129 30.58 8.13 20.85
C ALA A 129 29.04 8.15 20.76
N LEU A 130 28.46 9.25 20.26
CA LEU A 130 27.02 9.36 20.01
C LEU A 130 26.51 8.29 19.03
N ALA A 131 27.22 8.06 17.93
CA ALA A 131 26.84 7.04 16.94
C ALA A 131 26.82 5.63 17.53
N ARG A 132 27.78 5.31 18.41
CA ARG A 132 27.86 4.03 19.12
C ARG A 132 26.68 3.86 20.08
N GLU A 133 26.38 4.90 20.86
CA GLU A 133 25.34 4.86 21.90
C GLU A 133 23.92 4.86 21.32
N VAL A 134 23.69 5.58 20.22
CA VAL A 134 22.38 5.63 19.53
C VAL A 134 22.18 4.43 18.57
N HIS A 135 23.24 3.67 18.28
CA HIS A 135 23.30 2.61 17.26
C HIS A 135 22.92 3.11 15.86
N MET A 136 23.53 4.23 15.45
CA MET A 136 23.30 4.82 14.13
C MET A 136 24.63 5.09 13.42
N SER A 137 24.60 5.19 12.08
CA SER A 137 25.80 5.56 11.33
C SER A 137 26.28 6.96 11.70
N ARG A 138 27.61 7.18 11.70
CA ARG A 138 28.20 8.49 11.96
C ARG A 138 27.66 9.58 11.02
N ASN A 139 27.37 9.23 9.76
CA ASN A 139 26.82 10.16 8.77
C ASN A 139 25.41 10.59 9.13
N THR A 140 24.57 9.67 9.61
CA THR A 140 23.21 9.98 10.09
C THR A 140 23.25 10.91 11.30
N VAL A 141 24.13 10.62 12.27
CA VAL A 141 24.29 11.47 13.46
C VAL A 141 24.76 12.86 13.08
N ARG A 142 25.78 12.97 12.22
CA ARG A 142 26.30 14.27 11.75
C ARG A 142 25.21 15.11 11.07
N LYS A 143 24.43 14.50 10.18
CA LYS A 143 23.33 15.18 9.48
C LYS A 143 22.32 15.77 10.46
N HIS A 144 21.93 15.00 11.49
CA HIS A 144 20.95 15.46 12.46
C HIS A 144 21.52 16.46 13.48
N LEU A 145 22.81 16.37 13.83
CA LEU A 145 23.48 17.35 14.70
C LEU A 145 23.54 18.73 14.05
N GLN A 146 23.86 18.82 12.75
CA GLN A 146 23.83 20.09 12.01
C GLN A 146 22.48 20.79 12.16
N THR A 147 21.39 20.03 12.02
CA THR A 147 20.02 20.56 12.21
C THR A 147 19.72 21.03 13.64
N LEU A 148 20.45 20.56 14.66
CA LEU A 148 20.31 21.01 16.05
C LEU A 148 21.10 22.28 16.32
N ASP A 149 22.26 22.42 15.69
CA ASP A 149 23.15 23.56 15.93
C ASP A 149 22.73 24.80 15.11
N ASP A 150 21.92 24.62 14.04
CA ASP A 150 21.27 25.69 13.27
C ASP A 150 20.06 26.34 13.98
N ASP A 151 19.77 25.98 15.24
CA ASP A 151 18.75 26.62 16.06
C ASP A 151 19.24 28.02 16.50
N PRO A 152 18.56 29.14 16.14
CA PRO A 152 19.05 30.51 16.36
C PRO A 152 19.30 30.90 17.83
N ASN A 153 18.90 30.05 18.79
CA ASN A 153 19.19 30.22 20.21
C ASN A 153 20.52 29.60 20.67
N HIS A 154 21.22 28.83 19.83
CA HIS A 154 22.53 28.29 20.18
C HIS A 154 23.65 29.24 19.74
N ARG A 155 23.87 30.32 20.51
CA ARG A 155 25.14 31.07 20.39
C ARG A 155 26.25 30.20 20.99
N PRO A 156 27.25 29.75 20.22
CA PRO A 156 28.43 29.14 20.82
C PRO A 156 29.10 30.20 21.70
N THR A 157 29.29 29.89 22.98
CA THR A 157 30.09 30.70 23.90
C THR A 157 31.45 30.97 23.26
N ALA A 158 31.82 32.25 23.17
CA ALA A 158 32.96 32.74 22.40
C ALA A 158 34.31 32.19 22.88
N GLU A 159 34.35 31.51 24.03
CA GLU A 159 35.57 31.05 24.69
C GLU A 159 36.27 29.87 23.98
N CYS A 160 35.60 29.11 23.12
CA CYS A 160 36.25 27.98 22.40
C CYS A 160 36.87 28.33 21.05
N LYS A 161 36.66 29.55 20.51
CA LYS A 161 37.22 29.93 19.20
C LYS A 161 38.64 30.50 19.27
N GLU A 162 39.10 30.89 20.46
CA GLU A 162 40.42 31.53 20.60
C GLU A 162 41.59 30.54 20.60
N HIS A 163 41.35 29.26 20.92
CA HIS A 163 42.42 28.24 20.91
C HIS A 163 42.76 27.66 19.53
N LEU A 164 41.87 27.75 18.54
CA LEU A 164 42.15 27.20 17.21
C LEU A 164 42.90 28.17 16.28
N ASN A 165 42.91 29.48 16.58
CA ASN A 165 43.47 30.49 15.68
C ASN A 165 44.89 30.95 16.06
N ARG A 166 45.53 30.28 17.04
CA ARG A 166 46.93 30.54 17.45
C ARG A 166 47.95 29.55 16.87
N GLN A 167 47.53 28.63 15.98
CA GLN A 167 48.49 27.77 15.29
C GLN A 167 49.12 28.51 14.10
N ARG A 168 50.42 28.76 14.23
CA ARG A 168 51.31 29.42 13.27
C ARG A 168 51.15 28.82 11.86
N PRO A 169 51.20 29.61 10.78
CA PRO A 169 51.11 29.12 9.39
C PRO A 169 52.26 28.19 8.95
N GLU A 170 53.28 28.01 9.79
CA GLU A 170 54.61 27.52 9.42
C GLU A 170 54.76 26.00 9.60
N ASP A 171 53.83 25.36 10.31
CA ASP A 171 53.81 23.88 10.50
C ASP A 171 52.90 23.15 9.50
N ARG A 172 52.49 23.81 8.41
CA ARG A 172 51.59 23.21 7.40
C ARG A 172 52.31 22.28 6.40
N GLU A 173 53.54 21.89 6.66
CA GLU A 173 54.24 20.80 5.96
C GLU A 173 54.14 19.46 6.72
N LEU A 174 52.92 19.06 7.09
CA LEU A 174 52.67 17.66 7.46
C LEU A 174 52.57 16.81 6.19
N ARG A 175 53.72 16.18 5.91
CA ARG A 175 53.95 15.07 4.98
C ARG A 175 52.72 14.17 4.89
N LYS A 176 52.17 14.03 3.67
CA LYS A 176 51.22 12.97 3.32
C LYS A 176 51.94 11.62 3.40
N THR A 177 51.97 11.00 4.57
CA THR A 177 52.46 9.63 4.77
C THR A 177 51.33 8.62 4.58
N VAL A 178 50.84 8.50 3.34
CA VAL A 178 50.29 7.23 2.87
C VAL A 178 50.73 7.06 1.42
N SER A 179 51.63 6.10 1.19
CA SER A 179 52.02 5.70 -0.15
C SER A 179 50.81 5.11 -0.86
N ILE A 180 50.29 5.83 -1.84
CA ILE A 180 49.32 5.30 -2.79
C ILE A 180 50.06 4.19 -3.55
N ARG A 181 49.76 2.93 -3.25
CA ARG A 181 50.18 1.80 -4.10
C ARG A 181 49.60 2.05 -5.49
N LYS A 182 50.44 2.47 -6.43
CA LYS A 182 50.12 2.45 -7.86
C LYS A 182 49.87 0.98 -8.20
N ARG A 183 48.62 0.60 -8.46
CA ARG A 183 48.33 -0.69 -9.10
C ARG A 183 48.94 -0.64 -10.51
N PRO A 184 49.78 -1.61 -10.90
CA PRO A 184 50.19 -1.75 -12.29
C PRO A 184 48.94 -1.98 -13.13
N LEU A 185 48.77 -1.14 -14.15
CA LEU A 185 47.85 -1.38 -15.26
C LEU A 185 48.50 -2.44 -16.14
N GLU A 186 48.31 -3.71 -15.79
CA GLU A 186 48.55 -4.82 -16.70
C GLU A 186 47.20 -5.32 -17.21
N ASN A 187 46.83 -4.83 -18.39
CA ASN A 187 46.07 -5.62 -19.35
C ASN A 187 47.03 -5.89 -20.51
N PRO A 188 47.31 -7.16 -20.78
CA PRO A 188 46.94 -7.63 -22.11
C PRO A 188 46.33 -9.04 -22.08
N CYS A 189 45.25 -9.16 -22.86
CA CYS A 189 44.98 -10.26 -23.79
C CYS A 189 45.28 -11.70 -23.32
N GLY A 190 44.22 -12.50 -23.12
CA GLY A 190 44.34 -13.94 -22.98
C GLY A 190 43.01 -14.63 -22.67
N ARG A 191 41.99 -14.49 -23.53
CA ARG A 191 40.87 -15.43 -23.53
C ARG A 191 41.33 -16.73 -24.19
N THR A 192 41.82 -17.66 -23.40
CA THR A 192 41.80 -19.08 -23.78
C THR A 192 40.50 -19.67 -23.24
N ALA A 193 39.65 -20.12 -24.17
CA ALA A 193 38.51 -20.95 -23.86
C ALA A 193 39.04 -22.28 -23.33
N SER A 194 38.79 -22.55 -22.04
CA SER A 194 38.96 -23.88 -21.47
C SER A 194 37.58 -24.45 -21.20
N THR A 195 37.17 -25.32 -22.12
CA THR A 195 36.19 -26.38 -21.94
C THR A 195 36.49 -27.17 -20.67
N LEU A 196 35.63 -27.06 -19.66
CA LEU A 196 35.45 -28.10 -18.66
C LEU A 196 33.98 -28.46 -18.58
N SER A 197 33.75 -29.69 -19.02
CA SER A 197 32.60 -30.52 -18.79
C SER A 197 32.32 -30.68 -17.29
N GLU A 198 31.14 -30.27 -16.84
CA GLU A 198 30.53 -30.85 -15.64
C GLU A 198 29.12 -31.34 -15.96
N THR A 199 29.04 -32.66 -16.01
CA THR A 199 27.84 -33.47 -15.96
C THR A 199 27.16 -33.33 -14.60
N ASN A 200 25.93 -32.85 -14.59
CA ASN A 200 24.91 -33.07 -13.56
C ASN A 200 23.56 -32.87 -14.28
N SER A 201 22.91 -33.88 -14.86
CA SER A 201 22.26 -35.04 -14.23
C SER A 201 21.51 -34.67 -12.96
N SER A 202 20.26 -34.22 -13.11
CA SER A 202 19.07 -34.57 -12.30
C SER A 202 17.93 -33.62 -12.67
N ALA A 203 17.17 -33.96 -13.71
CA ALA A 203 15.88 -34.64 -13.56
C ALA A 203 14.85 -33.83 -12.75
N ARG A 204 13.99 -33.09 -13.48
CA ARG A 204 12.59 -32.77 -13.13
C ARG A 204 11.91 -32.10 -14.32
N HIS A 205 11.55 -32.93 -15.30
CA HIS A 205 10.44 -32.61 -16.21
C HIS A 205 9.14 -32.88 -15.45
N PRO A 206 8.21 -31.91 -15.32
CA PRO A 206 6.83 -32.28 -15.08
C PRO A 206 6.23 -32.78 -16.40
N MET A 207 5.92 -34.07 -16.41
CA MET A 207 4.93 -34.71 -17.28
C MET A 207 3.67 -33.84 -17.30
N TRP A 208 3.40 -33.23 -18.45
CA TRP A 208 2.03 -32.94 -18.85
C TRP A 208 1.63 -34.08 -19.78
N ASP A 209 1.34 -35.22 -19.17
CA ASP A 209 0.70 -36.34 -19.85
C ASP A 209 -0.68 -35.86 -20.31
N SER A 210 -0.84 -35.91 -21.64
CA SER A 210 -2.01 -36.37 -22.37
C SER A 210 -3.33 -36.32 -21.62
N ILE A 211 -4.05 -35.21 -21.78
CA ILE A 211 -5.51 -35.21 -21.68
C ILE A 211 -6.02 -35.64 -23.05
N ASP A 212 -6.50 -36.87 -23.10
CA ASP A 212 -7.26 -37.42 -24.21
C ASP A 212 -8.46 -36.52 -24.49
N LYS A 213 -8.48 -35.93 -25.69
CA LYS A 213 -9.68 -35.32 -26.27
C LYS A 213 -10.56 -36.47 -26.73
N GLU A 214 -11.50 -36.88 -25.88
CA GLU A 214 -12.67 -37.60 -26.36
C GLU A 214 -13.58 -36.59 -27.08
N GLU A 215 -13.63 -36.72 -28.40
CA GLU A 215 -14.66 -36.12 -29.26
C GLU A 215 -16.01 -36.70 -28.85
N SER A 216 -16.82 -35.91 -28.13
CA SER A 216 -18.24 -36.23 -27.97
C SER A 216 -19.01 -35.61 -29.14
N ASP A 217 -19.39 -36.45 -30.10
CA ASP A 217 -20.47 -36.18 -31.05
C ASP A 217 -21.78 -36.08 -30.25
N SER A 218 -22.09 -34.88 -29.78
CA SER A 218 -23.42 -34.55 -29.26
C SER A 218 -24.18 -33.87 -30.39
N ASP A 219 -25.12 -34.61 -30.96
CA ASP A 219 -26.13 -34.12 -31.90
C ASP A 219 -26.75 -32.82 -31.37
N ASP A 220 -26.45 -31.71 -32.05
CA ASP A 220 -27.06 -30.40 -31.82
C ASP A 220 -28.56 -30.49 -32.17
N GLU A 221 -29.38 -30.89 -31.18
CA GLU A 221 -30.81 -30.60 -31.18
C GLU A 221 -30.97 -29.08 -31.23
N LEU A 222 -31.37 -28.60 -32.41
CA LEU A 222 -31.72 -27.21 -32.69
C LEU A 222 -32.91 -26.82 -31.79
N MET A 223 -32.62 -26.40 -30.56
CA MET A 223 -33.62 -25.87 -29.64
C MET A 223 -34.18 -24.58 -30.22
N ASP A 224 -35.46 -24.61 -30.58
CA ASP A 224 -36.26 -23.44 -30.96
C ASP A 224 -36.15 -22.39 -29.84
N TYR A 225 -35.28 -21.40 -30.04
CA TYR A 225 -35.24 -20.22 -29.18
C TYR A 225 -36.57 -19.49 -29.35
N GLU A 226 -37.47 -19.69 -28.39
CA GLU A 226 -38.62 -18.81 -28.22
C GLU A 226 -38.11 -17.37 -28.14
N TYR A 227 -38.46 -16.62 -29.20
CA TYR A 227 -38.10 -15.23 -29.39
C TYR A 227 -38.72 -14.44 -28.25
N LEU A 228 -37.92 -14.08 -27.25
CA LEU A 228 -38.37 -13.24 -26.15
C LEU A 228 -38.82 -11.90 -26.72
N ASP A 229 -40.08 -11.58 -26.46
CA ASP A 229 -40.79 -10.41 -26.96
C ASP A 229 -39.96 -9.13 -26.67
N PRO A 230 -39.56 -8.37 -27.70
CA PRO A 230 -38.69 -7.19 -27.55
C PRO A 230 -39.24 -6.15 -26.57
N ASP A 231 -40.57 -6.10 -26.38
CA ASP A 231 -41.24 -5.24 -25.41
C ASP A 231 -40.89 -5.55 -23.94
N SER A 232 -40.28 -6.71 -23.64
CA SER A 232 -39.83 -7.06 -22.28
C SER A 232 -38.47 -6.45 -21.92
N GLN A 233 -37.59 -6.20 -22.89
CA GLN A 233 -36.27 -5.61 -22.64
C GLN A 233 -36.36 -4.12 -22.33
N ASP A 234 -37.27 -3.40 -22.99
CA ASP A 234 -37.49 -1.98 -22.73
C ASP A 234 -38.03 -1.72 -21.33
N LYS A 235 -38.88 -2.60 -20.81
CA LYS A 235 -39.40 -2.51 -19.44
C LYS A 235 -38.32 -2.69 -18.37
N ILE A 236 -37.30 -3.51 -18.64
CA ILE A 236 -36.17 -3.71 -17.72
C ILE A 236 -35.24 -2.49 -17.75
N SER A 237 -34.96 -1.96 -18.95
CA SER A 237 -34.16 -0.74 -19.15
C SER A 237 -34.79 0.48 -18.46
N GLU A 238 -36.10 0.66 -18.61
CA GLU A 238 -36.84 1.77 -17.99
C GLU A 238 -36.86 1.66 -16.46
N LYS A 239 -37.00 0.44 -15.91
CA LYS A 239 -36.95 0.18 -14.46
C LYS A 239 -35.59 0.49 -13.85
N LEU A 240 -34.49 0.13 -14.54
CA LEU A 240 -33.13 0.44 -14.10
C LEU A 240 -32.83 1.95 -14.17
N SER A 241 -33.30 2.62 -15.21
CA SER A 241 -33.15 4.08 -15.35
C SER A 241 -33.89 4.81 -14.23
N ARG A 242 -35.11 4.39 -13.88
CA ARG A 242 -35.91 5.01 -12.81
C ARG A 242 -35.24 4.92 -11.44
N MET A 243 -34.69 3.75 -11.09
CA MET A 243 -33.90 3.60 -9.85
C MET A 243 -32.67 4.51 -9.81
N TYR A 244 -32.00 4.71 -10.95
CA TYR A 244 -30.81 5.54 -11.00
C TYR A 244 -31.12 7.04 -10.75
N TYR A 245 -32.29 7.51 -11.18
CA TYR A 245 -32.71 8.90 -10.93
C TYR A 245 -33.22 9.11 -9.49
N ASP A 246 -33.99 8.16 -8.93
CA ASP A 246 -34.48 8.27 -7.54
C ASP A 246 -33.34 8.31 -6.51
N ILE A 247 -32.24 7.59 -6.77
CA ILE A 247 -31.06 7.61 -5.91
C ILE A 247 -30.37 8.99 -5.95
N ASN A 248 -30.31 9.64 -7.12
CA ASN A 248 -29.61 10.93 -7.24
C ASN A 248 -30.44 12.09 -6.67
N ASP A 249 -31.77 12.05 -6.76
CA ASP A 249 -32.66 13.07 -6.19
C ASP A 249 -32.58 13.12 -4.66
N ALA A 250 -32.28 11.99 -4.02
CA ALA A 250 -32.07 11.92 -2.56
C ALA A 250 -30.77 12.60 -2.08
N TYR A 251 -29.80 12.85 -2.96
CA TYR A 251 -28.52 13.48 -2.60
C TYR A 251 -28.49 15.01 -2.79
N ASP A 252 -29.42 15.58 -3.54
CA ASP A 252 -29.39 17.02 -3.90
C ASP A 252 -30.38 17.88 -3.09
N SER A 253 -30.93 17.36 -1.98
CA SER A 253 -31.81 18.15 -1.10
C SER A 253 -31.01 19.12 -0.22
N PRO A 254 -31.12 20.45 -0.42
CA PRO A 254 -30.25 21.45 0.22
C PRO A 254 -30.61 21.77 1.68
N ASP A 255 -31.55 21.04 2.28
CA ASP A 255 -32.18 21.45 3.56
C ASP A 255 -31.64 20.75 4.82
N ARG A 256 -30.55 19.97 4.73
CA ARG A 256 -29.84 19.49 5.94
C ARG A 256 -28.87 20.52 6.47
N LYS A 257 -29.41 21.64 6.98
CA LYS A 257 -28.68 22.50 7.93
C LYS A 257 -28.57 21.77 9.27
N TYR A 258 -27.37 21.30 9.58
CA TYR A 258 -27.03 20.80 10.91
C TYR A 258 -27.16 21.94 11.93
N HIS A 259 -28.19 21.89 12.76
CA HIS A 259 -28.20 22.56 14.05
C HIS A 259 -27.27 21.79 14.99
N LEU A 260 -26.10 22.36 15.25
CA LEU A 260 -25.23 22.01 16.36
C LEU A 260 -25.40 23.11 17.40
N GLU A 261 -26.15 22.83 18.46
CA GLU A 261 -26.02 23.49 19.76
C GLU A 261 -25.09 22.67 20.67
#